data_AF-B1XR53-F1
#
_entry.id   AF-B1XR53-F1
#
_cell.length_a   1.000
_cell.length_b   1.000
_cell.length_c   1.000
_cell.angle_alpha   90.00
_cell.angle_beta   90.00
_cell.angle_gamma   90.00
#
_symmetry.space_group_name_H-M   'P 1'
#
loop_
_entity.id
_entity.type
_entity.pdbx_description
1 polymer ?
#
loop_
_entity_poly.entity_id
_entity_poly.type
_entity_poly.pdbx_seq_one_letter_code
_entity_poly.pdbx_strand_id
1 'polypeptide(L)' 'MIKNLFRFFAASSFGLTLFFCYWTYRDYVELVKAVEANQPQAELRHRINVGFDGTWALMCAMTMVYSIGKLGDRQP' A
#
# COMPACT_ATOMS: atom_id res chain seq x y z
N MET A 1 18.78 -20.27 0.45
CA MET A 1 18.72 -19.09 -0.44
C MET A 1 17.29 -18.62 -0.70
N ILE A 2 16.40 -19.44 -1.28
CA ILE A 2 15.00 -19.08 -1.59
C ILE A 2 14.18 -18.61 -0.37
N LYS A 3 14.29 -19.27 0.79
CA LYS A 3 13.58 -18.82 2.01
C LYS A 3 14.03 -17.44 2.51
N ASN A 4 15.31 -17.08 2.32
CA ASN A 4 15.80 -15.74 2.68
C ASN A 4 15.24 -14.67 1.74
N LEU A 5 15.02 -15.01 0.46
CA LEU A 5 14.35 -14.15 -0.50
C LEU A 5 12.90 -13.85 -0.07
N PHE A 6 12.12 -14.86 0.30
CA PHE A 6 10.76 -14.65 0.79
C PHE A 6 10.70 -13.89 2.12
N ARG A 7 11.66 -14.08 3.02
CA ARG A 7 11.79 -13.25 4.24
C ARG A 7 12.04 -11.78 3.90
N PHE A 8 12.94 -11.52 2.95
CA PHE A 8 13.22 -10.16 2.49
C PHE A 8 11.97 -9.52 1.89
N PHE A 9 11.25 -10.21 1.00
CA PHE A 9 10.02 -9.69 0.42
C PHE A 9 8.93 -9.47 1.46
N ALA A 10 8.72 -10.40 2.40
CA ALA A 10 7.74 -10.21 3.47
C ALA A 10 8.03 -8.95 4.30
N ALA A 11 9.29 -8.76 4.73
CA ALA A 11 9.67 -7.61 5.55
C ALA A 11 9.62 -6.28 4.77
N SER A 12 10.14 -6.25 3.54
CA SER A 12 10.13 -5.04 2.70
C SER A 12 8.73 -4.67 2.27
N SER A 13 7.90 -5.64 1.86
CA SER A 13 6.50 -5.41 1.52
C SER A 13 5.68 -4.94 2.72
N PHE A 14 5.94 -5.43 3.94
CA PHE A 14 5.32 -4.89 5.15
C PHE A 14 5.63 -3.40 5.33
N GLY A 15 6.90 -3.01 5.24
CA GLY A 15 7.31 -1.62 5.34
C GLY A 15 6.68 -0.73 4.26
N LEU A 16 6.65 -1.21 3.01
CA LEU A 16 6.03 -0.50 1.90
C LEU A 16 4.52 -0.38 2.06
N THR A 17 3.83 -1.42 2.56
CA THR A 17 2.39 -1.34 2.86
C THR A 17 2.13 -0.22 3.86
N LEU A 18 2.88 -0.14 4.97
CA LEU A 18 2.70 0.93 5.94
C LEU A 18 2.98 2.31 5.35
N PHE A 19 4.04 2.43 4.53
CA PHE A 19 4.38 3.66 3.83
C PHE A 19 3.23 4.13 2.94
N PHE A 20 2.73 3.29 2.04
CA PHE A 20 1.65 3.66 1.12
C PHE A 20 0.30 3.86 1.84
N CYS A 21 0.00 3.09 2.89
CA CYS A 21 -1.18 3.32 3.72
C CYS A 21 -1.15 4.70 4.38
N TYR A 22 0.01 5.11 4.92
CA TYR A 22 0.17 6.44 5.51
C TYR A 22 -0.09 7.56 4.47
N TRP A 23 0.49 7.45 3.28
CA TRP A 23 0.28 8.44 2.21
C TRP A 23 -1.16 8.47 1.71
N THR A 24 -1.76 7.30 1.49
CA THR A 24 -3.17 7.19 1.11
C THR A 24 -4.07 7.86 2.14
N TYR A 25 -3.84 7.61 3.43
CA TYR A 25 -4.62 8.21 4.51
C TYR A 25 -4.44 9.73 4.55
N ARG A 26 -3.20 10.21 4.43
CA ARG A 26 -2.90 11.65 4.38
C ARG A 26 -3.63 12.33 3.22
N ASP A 27 -3.54 11.79 2.00
CA ASP A 27 -4.20 12.38 0.83
C ASP A 27 -5.73 12.26 0.90
N TYR A 28 -6.25 11.21 1.54
CA TYR A 28 -7.69 11.10 1.81
C TYR A 28 -8.19 12.21 2.74
N VAL A 29 -7.41 12.58 3.77
CA VAL A 29 -7.76 13.71 4.65
C VAL A 29 -7.78 15.03 3.86
N GLU A 30 -6.80 15.27 3.00
CA GLU A 30 -6.78 16.47 2.15
C GLU A 30 -7.90 16.47 1.10
N LEU A 31 -8.27 15.30 0.58
CA LEU A 31 -9.43 15.14 -0.30
C LEU A 31 -10.72 15.60 0.39
N VAL A 32 -10.96 15.16 1.62
CA VAL A 32 -12.16 15.57 2.38
C VAL A 32 -12.22 17.09 2.54
N LYS A 33 -11.10 17.72 2.89
CA LYS A 33 -11.01 19.19 2.98
C LYS A 33 -11.29 19.87 1.63
N ALA A 34 -10.76 19.34 0.53
CA ALA A 34 -10.98 19.89 -0.81
C ALA A 34 -12.45 19.80 -1.25
N VAL A 35 -13.13 18.71 -0.89
CA VAL A 35 -14.57 18.53 -1.11
C VAL A 35 -15.36 19.57 -0.31
N GLU A 36 -15.08 19.71 0.99
CA GLU A 36 -15.73 20.69 1.85
C GLU A 36 -15.51 22.14 1.39
N ALA A 37 -14.33 22.42 0.83
CA ALA A 37 -13.97 23.74 0.30
C ALA A 37 -14.45 24.00 -1.14
N ASN A 38 -15.16 23.07 -1.78
CA ASN A 38 -15.59 23.14 -3.19
C ASN A 38 -14.43 23.45 -4.17
N GLN A 39 -13.30 22.76 -4.01
CA GLN A 39 -12.10 22.94 -4.84
C GLN A 39 -11.91 21.77 -5.82
N PRO A 40 -12.59 21.76 -7.00
CA PRO A 40 -12.68 20.57 -7.86
C PRO A 40 -11.33 20.09 -8.41
N GLN A 41 -10.37 21.00 -8.63
CA GLN A 41 -9.04 20.64 -9.11
C GLN A 41 -8.20 19.95 -8.02
N ALA A 42 -8.28 20.45 -6.78
CA ALA A 42 -7.63 19.82 -5.64
C ALA A 42 -8.28 18.46 -5.33
N GLU A 43 -9.61 18.40 -5.37
CA GLU A 43 -10.35 17.15 -5.21
C GLU A 43 -9.89 16.08 -6.22
N LEU A 44 -9.85 16.40 -7.51
CA LEU A 44 -9.42 15.45 -8.54
C LEU A 44 -8.00 14.94 -8.30
N ARG A 45 -7.08 15.85 -7.94
CA ARG A 45 -5.70 15.50 -7.61
C ARG A 45 -5.64 14.51 -6.45
N HIS A 46 -6.32 14.79 -5.35
CA HIS A 46 -6.28 13.91 -4.18
C HIS A 46 -6.99 12.57 -4.44
N ARG A 47 -8.07 12.54 -5.24
CA ARG A 47 -8.69 11.27 -5.68
C ARG A 47 -7.72 10.38 -6.45
N ILE A 48 -6.96 10.96 -7.37
CA ILE A 48 -5.95 10.23 -8.15
C ILE A 48 -4.87 9.69 -7.22
N ASN A 49 -4.35 10.51 -6.30
CA ASN A 49 -3.33 10.09 -5.34
C ASN A 49 -3.82 8.96 -4.43
N VAL A 50 -5.01 9.10 -3.83
CA VAL A 50 -5.63 8.04 -2.99
C VAL A 50 -5.77 6.73 -3.76
N GLY A 51 -6.21 6.79 -5.02
CA GLY A 51 -6.32 5.61 -5.87
C GLY A 51 -4.97 4.96 -6.19
N PHE A 52 -3.97 5.77 -6.54
CA PHE A 52 -2.63 5.31 -6.89
C PHE A 52 -1.93 4.69 -5.67
N ASP A 53 -1.83 5.43 -4.56
CA ASP A 53 -1.15 4.96 -3.34
C ASP A 53 -1.91 3.79 -2.70
N GLY A 54 -3.25 3.81 -2.74
CA GLY A 54 -4.07 2.70 -2.25
C GLY A 54 -3.83 1.41 -3.03
N THR A 55 -3.65 1.50 -4.35
CA THR A 55 -3.29 0.36 -5.19
C THR A 55 -1.92 -0.20 -4.82
N TRP A 56 -0.92 0.65 -4.61
CA TRP A 56 0.42 0.21 -4.18
C TRP A 56 0.41 -0.42 -2.79
N ALA A 57 -0.35 0.13 -1.85
CA ALA A 57 -0.53 -0.45 -0.53
C ALA A 57 -1.09 -1.89 -0.62
N LEU A 58 -2.12 -2.08 -1.44
CA LEU A 58 -2.74 -3.38 -1.67
C LEU A 58 -1.77 -4.38 -2.32
N MET A 59 -1.04 -3.96 -3.36
CA MET A 59 -0.05 -4.81 -4.04
C MET A 59 1.08 -5.25 -3.09
N CYS A 60 1.56 -4.34 -2.23
CA CYS A 60 2.54 -4.68 -1.20
C CYS A 60 1.95 -5.67 -0.19
N ALA A 61 0.72 -5.46 0.27
CA ALA A 61 0.08 -6.36 1.23
C ALA A 61 -0.10 -7.76 0.65
N MET A 62 -0.54 -7.88 -0.60
CA MET A 62 -0.68 -9.17 -1.30
C MET A 62 0.68 -9.87 -1.46
N THR A 63 1.74 -9.12 -1.81
CA THR A 63 3.10 -9.66 -1.93
C THR A 63 3.63 -10.17 -0.59
N MET A 64 3.36 -9.44 0.49
CA MET A 64 3.70 -9.85 1.85
C MET A 64 2.98 -11.16 2.22
N VAL A 65 1.65 -11.23 2.03
CA VAL A 65 0.86 -12.44 2.34
C VAL A 65 1.35 -13.64 1.55
N TYR A 66 1.61 -13.47 0.25
CA TYR A 66 2.15 -14.53 -0.60
C TYR A 66 3.52 -15.02 -0.09
N SER A 67 4.41 -14.09 0.26
CA SER A 67 5.75 -14.42 0.77
C SER A 67 5.69 -15.16 2.11
N ILE A 68 4.78 -14.76 3.02
CA ILE A 68 4.53 -15.46 4.28
C ILE A 68 4.01 -16.88 4.02
N GLY A 69 3.07 -17.04 3.09
CA GLY A 69 2.58 -18.37 2.67
C GLY A 69 3.72 -19.29 2.22
N LYS A 70 4.64 -18.79 1.40
CA LYS A 70 5.82 -19.54 0.93
C LYS A 70 6.84 -19.87 2.02
N LEU A 71 6.82 -19.19 3.16
CA LEU A 71 7.63 -19.54 4.32
C LEU A 71 6.99 -20.66 5.15
N GLY A 72 5.65 -20.76 5.14
CA GLY A 72 4.88 -21.79 5.83
C GLY A 72 4.73 -23.10 5.07
N ASP A 73 4.84 -23.07 3.73
CA ASP A 73 4.85 -24.27 2.90
C ASP A 73 6.00 -25.22 3.32
N ARG A 74 5.66 -26.43 3.77
CA ARG A 74 6.64 -27.51 3.89
C ARG A 74 7.04 -27.91 2.47
N GLN A 75 8.32 -27.76 2.13
CA GLN A 75 8.83 -28.36 0.90
C GLN A 75 8.56 -29.87 0.95
N PRO A 76 8.10 -30.51 -0.14
CA PRO A 76 8.15 -31.97 -0.24
C PRO A 76 9.60 -32.47 -0.12
#